data_AF-A0A3S3I1E2-F1
#
_entry.id   AF-A0A3S3I1E2-F1
#
_cell.length_a   1.000
_cell.length_b   1.000
_cell.length_c   1.000
_cell.angle_alpha   90.00
_cell.angle_beta   90.00
_cell.angle_gamma   90.00
#
_symmetry.space_group_name_H-M   'P 1'
#
loop_
_entity.id
_entity.type
_entity.pdbx_description
1 polymer ?
#
loop_
_entity_poly.entity_id
_entity_poly.type
_entity_poly.pdbx_seq_one_letter_code
_entity_poly.pdbx_strand_id
1 'polypeptide(L)' 'MKIKDVRLALGNGGFFCGDQLAGRTGAAKDGLIYRGELTTPRSTSGRILASSLSVGLLFPGATVFKDDLAGTRLH' A
#
# COMPACT_ATOMS: atom_id res chain seq x y z
N MET A 1 0.92 9.28 31.29
CA MET A 1 0.19 9.33 30.02
C MET A 1 -0.01 7.91 29.51
N LYS A 2 -1.22 7.49 29.12
CA LYS A 2 -1.52 6.14 28.58
C LYS A 2 -2.41 6.27 27.35
N ILE A 3 -2.20 5.41 26.35
CA ILE A 3 -3.09 5.29 25.19
C ILE A 3 -4.40 4.67 25.70
N LYS A 4 -5.53 5.28 25.34
CA LYS A 4 -6.88 4.82 25.68
C LYS A 4 -7.45 3.88 24.61
N ASP A 5 -7.15 4.16 23.34
CA ASP A 5 -7.69 3.40 22.21
C ASP A 5 -6.75 3.50 20.99
N VAL A 6 -6.83 2.51 20.11
CA VAL A 6 -6.12 2.44 18.82
C VAL A 6 -7.14 2.17 17.72
N ARG A 7 -7.18 3.03 16.71
CA ARG A 7 -8.07 2.91 15.56
C ARG A 7 -7.25 2.65 14.30
N LEU A 8 -7.73 1.73 13.47
CA LEU A 8 -7.12 1.39 12.20
C LEU A 8 -8.12 1.68 11.07
N ALA A 9 -7.66 2.36 10.03
CA ALA A 9 -8.46 2.64 8.84
C ALA A 9 -7.69 2.27 7.58
N LEU A 10 -8.30 1.44 6.72
CA LEU A 10 -7.75 1.14 5.40
C LEU A 10 -7.98 2.34 4.46
N GLY A 11 -6.97 2.66 3.67
CA GLY A 11 -7.04 3.69 2.63
C GLY A 11 -6.35 3.24 1.35
N ASN A 12 -6.44 4.09 0.33
CA ASN A 12 -5.67 3.95 -0.90
C ASN A 12 -4.50 4.93 -0.86
N GLY A 13 -3.33 4.47 -1.28
CA GLY A 13 -2.16 5.33 -1.49
C GLY A 13 -2.31 6.17 -2.76
N GLY A 14 -1.52 7.24 -2.87
CA GLY A 14 -1.55 8.14 -4.02
C GLY A 14 -0.93 7.60 -5.31
N PHE A 15 -0.48 6.33 -5.34
CA PHE A 15 0.20 5.74 -6.48
C PHE A 15 -0.04 4.22 -6.60
N PHE A 16 0.61 3.57 -7.56
CA PHE A 16 0.55 2.12 -7.76
C PHE A 16 1.82 1.45 -7.25
N CYS A 17 1.68 0.29 -6.61
CA CYS A 17 2.78 -0.65 -6.41
C CYS A 17 2.93 -1.49 -7.68
N GLY A 18 4.07 -1.40 -8.35
CA GLY A 18 4.39 -2.20 -9.53
C GLY A 18 5.45 -3.27 -9.22
N ASP A 19 5.49 -4.31 -10.04
CA ASP A 19 6.60 -5.26 -10.04
C ASP A 19 7.87 -4.53 -10.53
N GLN A 20 8.70 -4.12 -9.57
CA GLN A 20 9.90 -3.33 -9.85
C GLN A 20 10.92 -4.11 -10.69
N LEU A 21 10.93 -5.44 -10.58
CA LEU A 21 11.82 -6.30 -11.36
C LEU A 21 11.34 -6.39 -12.80
N ALA A 22 10.04 -6.62 -13.02
CA ALA A 22 9.43 -6.58 -14.36
C ALA A 22 9.63 -5.22 -15.07
N GLY A 23 9.53 -4.12 -14.31
CA GLY A 23 9.82 -2.78 -14.84
C GLY A 23 11.28 -2.60 -15.27
N ARG A 24 12.24 -3.22 -14.57
CA ARG A 24 13.68 -3.15 -14.87
C ARG A 24 14.09 -4.07 -16.01
N THR A 25 13.40 -5.20 -16.22
CA THR A 25 13.69 -6.15 -17.31
C THR A 25 13.01 -5.78 -18.62
N GLY A 26 12.30 -4.65 -18.68
CA GLY A 26 11.70 -4.14 -19.91
C GLY A 26 10.37 -4.81 -20.27
N ALA A 27 9.59 -5.25 -19.28
CA ALA A 27 8.28 -5.84 -19.52
C ALA A 27 7.40 -4.94 -20.42
N ALA A 28 6.72 -5.56 -21.38
CA ALA A 28 5.83 -4.87 -22.30
C ALA A 28 4.73 -4.15 -21.51
N LYS A 29 4.36 -2.94 -21.93
CA LYS A 29 3.32 -2.15 -21.26
C LYS A 29 2.03 -2.20 -22.05
N ASP A 30 0.91 -2.21 -21.34
CA ASP A 30 -0.43 -2.01 -21.89
C ASP A 30 -1.13 -0.93 -21.06
N GLY A 31 -1.12 0.29 -21.58
CA GLY A 31 -1.51 1.48 -20.84
C GLY A 31 -0.67 1.65 -19.55
N LEU A 32 -1.34 1.63 -18.40
CA LEU A 32 -0.71 1.77 -17.09
C LEU A 32 -0.26 0.44 -16.47
N ILE A 33 -0.49 -0.71 -17.13
CA ILE A 33 -0.21 -2.05 -16.58
C ILE A 33 1.00 -2.67 -17.29
N TYR A 34 1.83 -3.42 -16.57
CA TYR A 34 2.88 -4.26 -17.17
C TYR A 34 2.29 -5.62 -17.58
N ARG A 35 2.55 -6.06 -18.82
CA ARG A 35 2.25 -7.39 -19.34
C ARG A 35 3.48 -8.29 -19.23
N GLY A 36 3.28 -9.53 -18.82
CA GLY A 36 4.32 -10.54 -18.69
C GLY A 36 4.19 -11.35 -17.40
N GLU A 37 5.06 -12.34 -17.24
CA GLU A 37 5.13 -13.14 -16.02
C GLU A 37 5.62 -12.28 -14.85
N LEU A 38 4.88 -12.34 -13.73
CA LEU A 38 5.20 -11.58 -12.53
C LEU A 38 6.44 -12.21 -11.89
N THR A 39 7.50 -11.42 -11.78
CA THR A 39 8.79 -11.89 -11.27
C THR A 39 8.90 -11.71 -9.77
N THR A 40 8.07 -10.86 -9.17
CA THR A 40 7.98 -10.70 -7.71
C THR A 40 6.96 -11.67 -7.09
N PRO A 41 7.36 -12.55 -6.14
CA PRO A 41 6.45 -13.49 -5.49
C PRO A 41 5.25 -12.80 -4.82
N ARG A 42 4.06 -13.40 -4.94
CA ARG A 42 2.73 -12.89 -4.51
C ARG A 42 2.17 -11.71 -5.30
N SER A 43 2.85 -11.20 -6.32
CA SER A 43 2.18 -10.26 -7.24
C SER A 43 1.15 -11.02 -8.08
N THR A 44 -0.09 -10.52 -8.13
CA THR A 44 -1.17 -11.04 -8.99
C THR A 44 -1.42 -10.14 -10.21
N SER A 45 -0.78 -8.97 -10.27
CA SER A 45 -0.83 -8.03 -11.39
C SER A 45 0.47 -7.23 -11.49
N GLY A 46 0.84 -6.80 -12.70
CA GLY A 46 2.04 -6.00 -12.95
C GLY A 46 2.00 -4.62 -12.28
N ARG A 47 0.79 -4.10 -11.99
CA ARG A 47 0.55 -2.96 -11.10
C ARG A 47 -0.72 -3.18 -10.26
N ILE A 48 -0.63 -2.85 -8.98
CA ILE A 48 -1.73 -2.91 -8.00
C ILE A 48 -1.85 -1.51 -7.37
N LEU A 49 -3.07 -1.06 -7.08
CA LEU A 49 -3.28 0.17 -6.31
C LEU A 49 -2.52 0.08 -4.98
N ALA A 50 -1.72 1.08 -4.65
CA ALA A 50 -1.12 1.13 -3.32
C ALA A 50 -2.26 1.22 -2.29
N SER A 51 -2.12 0.47 -1.21
CA SER A 51 -3.00 0.56 -0.04
C SER A 51 -2.28 1.29 1.07
N SER A 52 -3.02 2.00 1.92
CA SER A 52 -2.51 2.58 3.14
C SER A 52 -3.28 2.03 4.35
N LEU A 53 -2.63 2.02 5.51
CA LEU A 53 -3.26 1.77 6.80
C LEU A 53 -2.97 2.95 7.71
N SER A 54 -4.00 3.73 8.01
CA SER A 54 -3.91 4.85 8.94
C SER A 54 -4.08 4.37 10.37
N VAL A 55 -3.23 4.87 11.28
CA VAL A 55 -3.27 4.54 12.72
C VAL A 55 -3.64 5.78 13.53
N GLY A 56 -4.75 5.70 14.27
CA GLY A 56 -5.21 6.73 15.21
C GLY A 56 -4.95 6.29 16.65
N LEU A 57 -4.29 7.14 17.44
CA LEU A 57 -4.07 6.91 18.87
C LEU A 57 -4.89 7.90 19.68
N LEU A 58 -5.76 7.38 20.54
CA LEU A 58 -6.58 8.21 21.41
C LEU A 58 -5.92 8.36 22.79
N PHE A 59 -5.70 9.59 23.22
CA PHE A 59 -5.25 9.92 24.57
C PHE A 59 -6.39 10.60 25.35
N PRO A 60 -6.38 10.57 26.69
CA PRO A 60 -7.34 11.33 27.48
C PRO A 60 -7.22 12.84 27.18
N GLY A 61 -8.28 13.47 26.67
CA GLY A 61 -8.34 14.91 26.38
C GLY A 61 -7.87 15.35 24.99
N ALA A 62 -7.35 14.45 24.14
CA ALA A 62 -6.97 14.76 22.76
C ALA A 62 -6.95 13.52 21.86
N THR A 63 -7.33 13.68 20.60
CA THR A 63 -7.18 12.64 19.56
C THR A 63 -6.02 13.04 18.66
N VAL A 64 -5.07 12.13 18.43
CA VAL A 64 -3.95 12.34 17.50
C VAL A 64 -3.99 11.24 16.44
N PHE A 65 -4.12 11.64 15.18
CA PHE A 65 -3.89 10.74 14.03
C PHE A 65 -2.46 10.92 13.58
N LYS A 66 -1.68 9.83 13.58
CA LYS A 66 -0.33 9.89 13.06
C LYS A 66 0.08 8.52 12.55
N ASP A 67 0.51 8.55 11.29
CA ASP A 67 1.17 7.52 10.51
C ASP A 67 0.24 6.68 9.62
N ASP A 68 0.47 6.85 8.31
CA ASP A 68 -0.07 6.00 7.25
C ASP A 68 1.03 5.01 6.84
N LEU A 69 0.79 3.71 7.06
CA LEU A 69 1.64 2.67 6.50
C LEU A 69 1.24 2.43 5.05
N ALA A 70 2.10 2.80 4.10
CA ALA A 70 1.89 2.51 2.69
C ALA A 70 2.43 1.11 2.33
N GLY A 71 1.63 0.30 1.64
CA GLY A 71 2.00 -1.05 1.21
C GLY A 71 1.06 -1.59 0.14
N THR A 72 1.30 -2.81 -0.33
CA THR A 72 0.42 -3.48 -1.30
C THR A 72 -0.50 -4.46 -0.58
N ARG A 73 -1.81 -4.36 -0.81
CA ARG A 73 -2.76 -5.37 -0.33
C ARG A 73 -2.73 -6.57 -1.27
N LEU A 74 -2.29 -7.71 -0.75
CA LEU A 74 -2.27 -8.99 -1.46
C LEU A 74 -3.56 -9.74 -1.09
N HIS A 75 -4.33 -10.15 -2.10
CA HIS A 75 -5.53 -10.98 -1.95
C HIS A 75 -5.18 -12.45 -2.11
#